data_AF-A0A7S1U5Z6-F1
#
_entry.id   AF-A0A7S1U5Z6-F1
#
_cell.length_a   1.000
_cell.length_b   1.000
_cell.length_c   1.000
_cell.angle_alpha   90.00
_cell.angle_beta   90.00
_cell.angle_gamma   90.00
#
_symmetry.space_group_name_H-M   'P 1'
#
loop_
_entity.id
_entity.type
_entity.pdbx_description
1 polymer ?
#
loop_
_entity_poly.entity_id
_entity_poly.type
_entity_poly.pdbx_seq_one_letter_code
_entity_poly.pdbx_strand_id
1 'polypeptide(L)'
;REYAEAPRKAAVPQRDELARLAPRERRDWVQRNKSEALASRPPMQREEEEAKHDEYGAVPAYLMERKRQWAAAEAARRSAMPDPSCPPGTRLMPEDERLATLADLEESEQALRQMLMKIPLSATTPSMLKRRELLDQKLKKVEDAKIMFSRKRVYVAEDC
;
A
#
# COMPACT_ATOMS: atom_id res chain seq x y z
N ARG A 1 -23.90 73.65 -4.87
CA ARG A 1 -23.93 72.40 -5.66
C ARG A 1 -24.39 72.78 -7.06
N GLU A 2 -23.43 73.02 -7.95
CA GLU A 2 -23.69 73.23 -9.38
C GLU A 2 -23.99 71.87 -10.00
N TYR A 3 -25.12 71.74 -10.69
CA TYR A 3 -25.47 70.56 -11.45
C TYR A 3 -25.08 70.80 -12.91
N ALA A 4 -24.16 69.97 -13.44
CA ALA A 4 -23.78 69.99 -14.85
C ALA A 4 -24.96 69.51 -15.73
N GLU A 5 -25.35 70.31 -16.72
CA GLU A 5 -26.51 70.04 -17.56
C GLU A 5 -26.22 68.86 -18.51
N ALA A 6 -27.04 67.81 -18.45
CA ALA A 6 -26.87 66.61 -19.28
C ALA A 6 -27.18 66.91 -20.76
N PRO A 7 -26.44 66.34 -21.73
CA PRO A 7 -26.63 66.62 -23.14
C PRO A 7 -28.02 66.16 -23.60
N ARG A 8 -28.77 67.09 -24.21
CA ARG A 8 -30.11 66.81 -24.75
C ARG A 8 -30.00 65.99 -26.03
N LYS A 9 -30.97 65.09 -26.25
CA LYS A 9 -31.08 64.32 -27.50
C LYS A 9 -31.11 65.26 -28.70
N ALA A 10 -30.43 64.88 -29.79
CA ALA A 10 -30.43 65.65 -31.03
C ALA A 10 -31.87 65.84 -31.54
N ALA A 11 -32.15 67.02 -32.09
CA ALA A 11 -33.45 67.31 -32.67
C ALA A 11 -33.73 66.34 -33.83
N VAL A 12 -35.01 65.98 -34.01
CA VAL A 12 -35.44 65.16 -35.13
C VAL A 12 -35.19 65.95 -36.43
N PRO A 13 -34.59 65.34 -37.48
CA PRO A 13 -34.35 66.02 -38.75
C PRO A 13 -35.63 66.62 -39.34
N GLN A 14 -35.50 67.76 -40.01
CA GLN A 14 -36.61 68.41 -40.69
C GLN A 14 -37.11 67.55 -41.86
N ARG A 15 -38.38 67.72 -42.26
CA ARG A 15 -39.01 66.92 -43.34
C ARG A 15 -38.20 66.92 -44.65
N ASP A 16 -37.53 68.02 -44.97
CA ASP A 16 -36.77 68.19 -46.21
C ASP A 16 -35.31 67.71 -46.10
N GLU A 17 -34.87 67.31 -44.89
CA GLU A 17 -33.55 66.75 -44.64
C GLU A 17 -33.55 65.23 -44.89
N LEU A 18 -33.52 64.85 -46.17
CA LEU A 18 -33.34 63.46 -46.56
C LEU A 18 -31.91 62.98 -46.25
N ALA A 19 -31.79 61.80 -45.62
CA ALA A 19 -30.49 61.18 -45.36
C ALA A 19 -29.72 60.97 -46.67
N ARG A 20 -28.50 61.52 -46.75
CA ARG A 20 -27.61 61.29 -47.89
C ARG A 20 -27.12 59.85 -47.85
N LEU A 21 -27.77 58.97 -48.62
CA LEU A 21 -27.28 57.63 -48.85
C LEU A 21 -25.90 57.71 -49.51
N ALA A 22 -24.97 56.87 -49.05
CA ALA A 22 -23.67 56.75 -49.69
C ALA A 22 -23.84 56.49 -51.20
N PRO A 23 -23.06 57.15 -52.07
CA PRO A 23 -23.15 56.92 -53.50
C PRO A 23 -23.01 55.44 -53.81
N ARG A 24 -23.84 54.93 -54.73
CA ARG A 24 -23.72 53.55 -55.20
C ARG A 24 -22.35 53.39 -55.87
N GLU A 25 -21.46 52.64 -55.23
CA GLU A 25 -20.19 52.26 -55.84
C GLU A 25 -20.46 51.38 -57.06
N ARG A 26 -19.88 51.75 -58.21
CA ARG A 26 -19.91 50.94 -59.43
C ARG A 26 -18.87 49.82 -59.30
N ARG A 27 -19.10 48.90 -58.35
CA ARG A 27 -18.22 47.78 -58.06
C ARG A 27 -18.62 46.58 -58.91
N ASP A 28 -17.63 45.97 -59.57
CA ASP A 28 -17.83 44.73 -60.31
C ASP A 28 -17.83 43.54 -59.34
N TRP A 29 -19.04 43.14 -58.95
CA TRP A 29 -19.26 42.02 -58.04
C TRP A 29 -18.84 40.67 -58.65
N VAL A 30 -18.86 40.55 -59.98
CA VAL A 30 -18.54 39.29 -60.67
C VAL A 30 -17.04 39.02 -60.60
N GLN A 31 -16.22 40.02 -60.92
CA GLN A 31 -14.76 39.88 -60.87
C GLN A 31 -14.26 39.71 -59.44
N ARG A 32 -14.85 40.43 -58.49
CA ARG A 32 -14.52 40.29 -57.06
C ARG A 32 -14.82 38.89 -56.55
N ASN A 33 -16.05 38.40 -56.74
CA ASN A 33 -16.44 37.07 -56.29
C ASN A 33 -15.60 35.98 -56.94
N LYS A 34 -15.22 36.14 -58.21
CA LYS A 34 -14.30 35.22 -58.90
C LYS A 34 -12.92 35.19 -58.22
N SER A 35 -12.34 36.35 -57.94
CA SER A 35 -11.04 36.42 -57.25
C SER A 35 -11.12 35.86 -55.82
N GLU A 36 -12.22 36.13 -55.12
CA GLU A 36 -12.45 35.71 -53.74
C GLU A 36 -12.69 34.19 -53.66
N ALA A 37 -13.44 33.62 -54.60
CA ALA A 37 -13.64 32.18 -54.70
C ALA A 37 -12.35 31.44 -55.06
N LEU A 38 -11.53 31.99 -55.97
CA LEU A 38 -10.23 31.43 -56.33
C LEU A 38 -9.21 31.51 -55.18
N ALA A 39 -9.28 32.58 -54.37
CA ALA A 39 -8.43 32.75 -53.20
C ALA A 39 -8.91 31.93 -51.99
N SER A 40 -10.22 31.62 -51.93
CA SER A 40 -10.80 30.84 -50.85
C SER A 40 -10.32 29.39 -50.94
N ARG A 41 -9.89 28.85 -49.81
CA ARG A 41 -9.61 27.42 -49.68
C ARG A 41 -10.86 26.73 -49.15
N PRO A 42 -11.20 25.53 -49.65
CA PRO A 42 -12.28 24.74 -49.07
C PRO A 42 -11.98 24.50 -47.58
N PRO A 43 -13.01 24.44 -46.71
CA PRO A 43 -12.80 24.03 -45.33
C PRO A 43 -12.14 22.65 -45.35
N MET A 44 -11.02 22.54 -44.65
CA MET A 44 -10.29 21.27 -44.52
C MET A 44 -11.25 20.25 -43.90
N GLN A 45 -11.65 19.25 -44.69
CA GLN A 45 -12.32 18.08 -44.15
C GLN A 45 -11.30 17.38 -43.26
N ARG A 46 -11.46 17.51 -41.93
CA ARG A 46 -10.68 16.69 -41.00
C ARG A 46 -11.26 15.30 -41.10
N GLU A 47 -10.60 14.43 -41.86
CA GLU A 47 -10.73 13.01 -41.62
C GLU A 47 -10.27 12.79 -40.17
N GLU A 48 -11.17 12.28 -39.32
CA GLU A 48 -10.86 11.94 -37.93
C GLU A 48 -9.97 10.69 -37.93
N GLU A 49 -8.74 10.81 -38.44
CA GLU A 49 -7.73 9.82 -38.18
C GLU A 49 -7.49 9.82 -36.66
N GLU A 50 -7.69 8.67 -36.01
CA GLU A 50 -7.44 8.50 -34.58
C GLU A 50 -5.97 8.86 -34.29
N ALA A 51 -5.73 10.11 -33.90
CA ALA A 51 -4.40 10.61 -33.59
C ALA A 51 -3.87 9.83 -32.37
N LYS A 52 -2.97 8.89 -32.64
CA LYS A 52 -2.27 8.13 -31.60
C LYS A 52 -1.35 9.10 -30.86
N HIS A 53 -1.52 9.20 -29.55
CA HIS A 53 -0.58 9.92 -28.70
C HIS A 53 0.81 9.27 -28.79
N ASP A 54 1.88 10.06 -28.70
CA ASP A 54 3.28 9.62 -28.55
C ASP A 54 3.53 8.42 -27.62
N GLU A 55 2.74 8.28 -26.54
CA GLU A 55 2.85 7.16 -25.59
C GLU A 55 1.92 5.97 -25.92
N TYR A 56 1.37 5.91 -27.13
CA TYR A 56 0.49 4.82 -27.55
C TYR A 56 1.21 3.47 -27.46
N GLY A 57 0.68 2.58 -26.61
CA GLY A 57 1.27 1.27 -26.31
C GLY A 57 2.17 1.23 -25.06
N ALA A 58 2.55 2.39 -24.51
CA ALA A 58 3.21 2.46 -23.22
C ALA A 58 2.18 2.33 -22.08
N VAL A 59 2.62 1.77 -20.95
CA VAL A 59 1.79 1.69 -19.75
C VAL A 59 1.86 3.03 -19.01
N PRO A 60 0.73 3.71 -18.74
CA PRO A 60 0.72 4.96 -17.99
C PRO A 60 1.37 4.84 -16.61
N ALA A 61 2.06 5.91 -16.18
CA ALA A 61 2.80 5.96 -14.92
C ALA A 61 1.95 5.58 -13.70
N TYR A 62 0.68 5.98 -13.66
CA TYR A 62 -0.22 5.66 -12.55
C TYR A 62 -0.50 4.15 -12.40
N LEU A 63 -0.51 3.39 -13.51
CA LEU A 63 -0.69 1.94 -13.47
C LEU A 63 0.56 1.25 -12.95
N MET A 64 1.75 1.76 -13.29
CA MET A 64 3.02 1.25 -12.75
C MET A 64 3.10 1.46 -11.25
N GLU A 65 2.75 2.66 -10.77
CA GLU A 65 2.72 2.96 -9.34
C GLU A 65 1.69 2.08 -8.61
N ARG A 66 0.51 1.88 -9.20
CA ARG A 66 -0.51 0.98 -8.63
C ARG A 66 -0.03 -0.47 -8.52
N LYS A 67 0.66 -0.99 -9.54
CA LYS A 67 1.28 -2.33 -9.49
C LYS A 67 2.31 -2.42 -8.36
N ARG A 68 3.11 -1.37 -8.17
CA ARG A 68 4.08 -1.29 -7.08
C ARG A 68 3.40 -1.33 -5.71
N GLN A 69 2.33 -0.56 -5.54
CA GLN A 69 1.54 -0.56 -4.30
C GLN A 69 0.94 -1.93 -4.01
N TRP A 70 0.36 -2.60 -5.01
CA TRP A 70 -0.16 -3.95 -4.84
C TRP A 70 0.92 -4.97 -4.49
N ALA A 71 2.09 -4.88 -5.12
CA ALA A 71 3.22 -5.76 -4.80
C ALA A 71 3.69 -5.56 -3.34
N ALA A 72 3.77 -4.31 -2.88
CA ALA A 72 4.12 -4.00 -1.49
C ALA A 72 3.07 -4.51 -0.49
N ALA A 73 1.78 -4.30 -0.80
CA ALA A 73 0.68 -4.79 0.04
C ALA A 73 0.64 -6.33 0.10
N GLU A 74 0.86 -7.01 -1.02
CA GLU A 74 0.91 -8.48 -1.07
C GLU A 74 2.12 -9.03 -0.30
N ALA A 75 3.29 -8.38 -0.38
CA ALA A 75 4.47 -8.73 0.41
C ALA A 75 4.20 -8.58 1.91
N ALA A 76 3.60 -7.46 2.32
CA ALA A 76 3.21 -7.23 3.73
C ALA A 76 2.17 -8.26 4.21
N ARG A 77 1.20 -8.60 3.36
CA ARG A 77 0.21 -9.65 3.66
C ARG A 77 0.88 -11.00 3.83
N ARG A 78 1.83 -11.38 2.97
CA ARG A 78 2.57 -12.65 3.06
C ARG A 78 3.44 -12.74 4.30
N SER A 79 4.08 -11.65 4.72
CA SER A 79 4.86 -11.63 5.96
C SER A 79 3.98 -11.66 7.21
N ALA A 80 2.79 -11.07 7.14
CA ALA A 80 1.83 -11.05 8.25
C ALA A 80 0.97 -12.32 8.33
N MET A 81 0.87 -13.08 7.24
CA MET A 81 0.09 -14.31 7.21
C MET A 81 0.74 -15.32 8.16
N PRO A 82 0.04 -15.76 9.21
CA PRO A 82 0.56 -16.78 10.10
C PRO A 82 0.85 -18.05 9.29
N ASP A 83 1.92 -18.75 9.67
CA ASP A 83 2.34 -19.96 8.97
C ASP A 83 1.15 -20.93 8.87
N PRO A 84 0.76 -21.39 7.67
CA PRO A 84 -0.37 -22.32 7.50
C PRO A 84 -0.17 -23.65 8.23
N SER A 85 1.05 -23.96 8.66
CA SER A 85 1.37 -25.12 9.50
C SER A 85 1.14 -24.88 11.00
N CYS A 86 0.83 -23.67 11.45
CA CYS A 86 0.63 -23.34 12.86
C CYS A 86 -0.77 -23.81 13.32
N PRO A 87 -0.88 -24.73 14.30
CA PRO A 87 -2.16 -25.15 14.83
C PRO A 87 -2.96 -23.97 15.43
N PRO A 88 -4.30 -23.97 15.33
CA PRO A 88 -5.13 -22.90 15.88
C PRO A 88 -4.95 -22.79 17.40
N GLY A 89 -4.89 -21.56 17.92
CA GLY A 89 -4.68 -21.28 19.35
C GLY A 89 -3.23 -21.46 19.83
N THR A 90 -2.29 -21.61 18.91
CA THR A 90 -0.85 -21.70 19.23
C THR A 90 -0.04 -20.68 18.44
N ARG A 91 1.04 -20.20 19.05
CA ARG A 91 2.03 -19.28 18.46
C ARG A 91 3.36 -19.99 18.30
N LEU A 92 4.08 -19.71 17.21
CA LEU A 92 5.48 -20.14 17.05
C LEU A 92 6.36 -19.38 18.07
N MET A 93 7.06 -20.12 18.92
CA MET A 93 8.02 -19.56 19.87
C MET A 93 9.19 -18.91 19.10
N PRO A 94 9.52 -17.63 19.37
CA PRO A 94 10.71 -16.97 18.84
C PRO A 94 11.98 -17.74 19.20
N GLU A 95 13.00 -17.64 18.35
CA GLU A 95 14.26 -18.37 18.55
C GLU A 95 14.99 -17.91 19.82
N ASP A 96 15.03 -16.61 20.10
CA ASP A 96 15.67 -16.06 21.29
C ASP A 96 15.02 -16.58 22.59
N GLU A 97 13.68 -16.63 22.62
CA GLU A 97 12.89 -17.14 23.74
C GLU A 97 13.12 -18.65 23.96
N ARG A 98 13.22 -19.41 22.86
CA ARG A 98 13.53 -20.84 22.88
C ARG A 98 14.94 -21.11 23.42
N LEU A 99 15.93 -20.33 22.99
CA LEU A 99 17.31 -20.46 23.45
C LEU A 99 17.45 -20.09 24.93
N ALA A 100 16.77 -19.04 25.39
CA ALA A 100 16.70 -18.70 26.81
C ALA A 100 16.11 -19.85 27.64
N THR A 101 14.97 -20.41 27.19
CA THR A 101 14.33 -21.55 27.86
C THR A 101 15.26 -22.77 27.93
N LEU A 102 16.02 -23.05 26.87
CA LEU A 102 17.01 -24.13 26.87
C LEU A 102 18.13 -23.90 27.88
N ALA A 103 18.63 -22.67 28.00
CA ALA A 103 19.65 -22.32 28.99
C ALA A 103 19.12 -22.53 30.43
N ASP A 104 17.90 -22.10 30.73
CA ASP A 104 17.27 -22.29 32.03
C ASP A 104 17.07 -23.78 32.37
N LEU A 105 16.69 -24.58 31.38
CA LEU A 105 16.56 -26.04 31.52
C LEU A 105 17.93 -26.70 31.79
N GLU A 106 19.00 -26.24 31.14
CA GLU A 106 20.36 -26.74 31.36
C GLU A 106 20.87 -26.42 32.77
N GLU A 107 20.65 -25.20 33.26
CA GLU A 107 20.98 -24.83 34.64
C GLU A 107 20.21 -25.70 35.65
N SER A 108 18.91 -25.88 35.41
CA SER A 108 18.05 -26.72 36.25
C SER A 108 18.50 -28.18 36.27
N GLU A 109 18.87 -28.73 35.11
CA GLU A 109 19.40 -30.08 34.95
C GLU A 109 20.70 -30.28 35.76
N GLN A 110 21.63 -29.33 35.66
CA GLN A 110 22.88 -29.34 36.42
C GLN A 110 22.62 -29.28 37.93
N ALA A 111 21.73 -28.39 38.38
CA ALA A 111 21.37 -28.26 39.78
C ALA A 111 20.76 -29.56 40.35
N LEU A 112 19.84 -30.19 39.60
CA LEU A 112 19.23 -31.46 39.99
C LEU A 112 20.26 -32.59 40.06
N ARG A 113 21.19 -32.68 39.09
CA ARG A 113 22.28 -33.66 39.13
C ARG A 113 23.18 -33.45 40.33
N GLN A 114 23.56 -32.21 40.65
CA GLN A 114 24.33 -31.92 41.86
C GLN A 114 23.58 -32.34 43.14
N MET A 115 22.26 -32.16 43.20
CA MET A 115 21.45 -32.63 44.34
C MET A 115 21.42 -34.15 44.42
N LEU A 116 21.36 -34.85 43.28
CA LEU A 116 21.39 -36.31 43.21
C LEU A 116 22.74 -36.86 43.68
N MET A 117 23.85 -36.23 43.27
CA MET A 117 25.22 -36.61 43.70
C MET A 117 25.45 -36.43 45.20
N LYS A 118 24.68 -35.57 45.88
CA LYS A 118 24.73 -35.40 47.34
C LYS A 118 24.04 -36.54 48.10
N ILE A 119 23.28 -37.41 47.43
CA ILE A 119 22.65 -38.57 48.06
C ILE A 119 23.69 -39.69 48.21
N PRO A 120 23.92 -40.21 49.43
CA PRO A 120 24.81 -41.34 49.66
C PRO A 120 24.40 -42.58 48.84
N LEU A 121 25.40 -43.31 48.32
CA LEU A 121 25.20 -44.57 47.58
C LEU A 121 24.48 -45.64 48.42
N SER A 122 24.69 -45.63 49.74
CA SER A 122 24.07 -46.55 50.71
C SER A 122 22.70 -46.07 51.22
N ALA A 123 21.91 -45.39 50.38
CA ALA A 123 20.57 -44.91 50.75
C ALA A 123 19.61 -46.10 51.03
N THR A 124 19.49 -46.50 52.30
CA THR A 124 18.62 -47.60 52.75
C THR A 124 17.32 -47.13 53.40
N THR A 125 17.27 -45.89 53.90
CA THR A 125 16.06 -45.37 54.55
C THR A 125 14.98 -45.03 53.51
N PRO A 126 13.69 -45.30 53.80
CA PRO A 126 12.61 -45.03 52.86
C PRO A 126 12.49 -43.54 52.48
N SER A 127 12.86 -42.64 53.39
CA SER A 127 12.87 -41.19 53.13
C SER A 127 13.93 -40.80 52.08
N MET A 128 15.13 -41.38 52.18
CA MET A 128 16.20 -41.12 51.20
C MET A 128 15.87 -41.69 49.83
N LEU A 129 15.30 -42.91 49.77
CA LEU A 129 14.83 -43.52 48.52
C LEU A 129 13.77 -42.65 47.85
N LYS A 130 12.78 -42.18 48.61
CA LYS A 130 11.72 -41.30 48.09
C LYS A 130 12.28 -39.95 47.61
N ARG A 131 13.25 -39.38 48.31
CA ARG A 131 13.93 -38.14 47.88
C ARG A 131 14.68 -38.35 46.57
N ARG A 132 15.41 -39.45 46.44
CA ARG A 132 16.12 -39.81 45.21
C ARG A 132 15.14 -39.95 44.05
N GLU A 133 14.09 -40.75 44.23
CA GLU A 133 13.09 -40.98 43.19
C GLU A 133 12.40 -39.67 42.74
N LEU A 134 12.10 -38.77 43.68
CA LEU A 134 11.55 -37.45 43.36
C LEU A 134 12.54 -36.60 42.52
N LEU A 135 13.84 -36.65 42.81
CA LEU A 135 14.85 -35.96 42.01
C LEU A 135 14.98 -36.59 40.62
N ASP A 136 14.98 -37.92 40.51
CA ASP A 136 15.04 -38.65 39.24
C ASP A 136 13.82 -38.33 38.36
N GLN A 137 12.61 -38.29 38.95
CA GLN A 137 11.39 -37.88 38.24
C GLN A 137 11.44 -36.44 37.75
N LYS A 138 11.99 -35.51 38.55
CA LYS A 138 12.17 -34.12 38.14
C LYS A 138 13.21 -34.01 37.01
N LEU A 139 14.32 -34.73 37.12
CA LEU A 139 15.38 -34.74 36.11
C LEU A 139 14.81 -35.25 34.78
N LYS A 140 14.05 -36.35 34.80
CA LYS A 140 13.37 -36.86 33.61
C LYS A 140 12.45 -35.83 32.96
N LYS A 141 11.66 -35.10 33.74
CA LYS A 141 10.78 -34.02 33.21
C LYS A 141 11.58 -32.91 32.52
N VAL A 142 12.72 -32.53 33.09
CA VAL A 142 13.61 -31.52 32.50
C VAL A 142 14.24 -32.04 31.20
N GLU A 143 14.68 -33.30 31.17
CA GLU A 143 15.23 -33.94 29.97
C GLU A 143 14.18 -34.04 28.85
N ASP A 144 12.95 -34.44 29.17
CA ASP A 144 11.83 -34.50 28.23
C ASP A 144 11.50 -33.11 27.67
N ALA A 145 11.50 -32.07 28.52
CA ALA A 145 11.32 -30.69 28.09
C ALA A 145 12.46 -30.22 27.18
N LYS A 146 13.71 -30.53 27.52
CA LYS A 146 14.88 -30.19 26.71
C LYS A 146 14.81 -30.83 25.32
N ILE A 147 14.36 -32.09 25.23
CA ILE A 147 14.08 -32.76 23.95
C ILE A 147 13.01 -32.01 23.15
N MET A 148 11.92 -31.56 23.79
CA MET A 148 10.89 -30.75 23.15
C MET A 148 11.46 -29.43 22.59
N PHE A 149 12.17 -28.66 23.42
CA PHE A 149 12.68 -27.32 23.05
C PHE A 149 13.90 -27.36 22.13
N SER A 150 14.61 -28.49 22.05
CA SER A 150 15.70 -28.70 21.08
C SER A 150 15.23 -28.64 19.61
N ARG A 151 13.94 -28.86 19.36
CA ARG A 151 13.36 -28.80 18.00
C ARG A 151 13.43 -27.37 17.47
N LYS A 152 13.71 -27.22 16.17
CA LYS A 152 13.82 -25.90 15.51
C LYS A 152 12.54 -25.06 15.62
N ARG A 153 11.37 -25.71 15.63
CA ARG A 153 10.05 -25.06 15.70
C ARG A 153 9.31 -25.60 16.91
N VAL A 154 8.95 -24.72 17.83
CA VAL A 154 8.19 -25.03 19.04
C VAL A 154 6.95 -24.14 19.03
N TYR A 155 5.79 -24.72 19.25
CA TYR A 155 4.53 -23.99 19.34
C TYR A 155 4.08 -23.94 20.79
N VAL A 156 3.71 -22.76 21.25
CA VAL A 156 3.22 -22.52 22.61
C VAL A 156 1.76 -22.11 22.50
N ALA A 157 0.92 -22.58 23.42
CA ALA A 157 -0.46 -22.11 23.49
C ALA A 157 -0.45 -20.60 23.79
N GLU A 158 -1.28 -19.82 23.09
CA GLU A 158 -1.48 -18.43 23.50
C GLU A 158 -2.21 -18.43 24.84
N ASP A 159 -1.62 -17.80 25.85
CA ASP A 159 -2.23 -17.67 27.18
C ASP A 159 -3.59 -16.95 27.02
N CYS A 160 -4.67 -17.66 27.38
CA CYS A 160 -6.04 -17.16 27.38
C CYS A 160 -6.25 -16.03 28.40
#